data_AF-A0A9W6KK80-F1
#
_entry.id   AF-A0A9W6KK80-F1
#
_cell.length_a   1.000
_cell.length_b   1.000
_cell.length_c   1.000
_cell.angle_alpha   90.00
_cell.angle_beta   90.00
_cell.angle_gamma   90.00
#
_symmetry.space_group_name_H-M   'P 1'
#
loop_
_entity.id
_entity.type
_entity.pdbx_description
1 polymer ?
#
loop_
_entity_poly.entity_id
_entity_poly.type
_entity_poly.pdbx_seq_one_letter_code
_entity_poly.pdbx_strand_id
1 'polypeptide(L)'
;MTPDDVSAFRRARLLLVLAAAGEPLDAERLGVYEFLAGQPLLVARAGDDPDRTALRLAGFDDRAVAYASPAQRYVTAQLHLNRDLATLVAAGLVAVQAAGRVTYRLTEEGASMARRFTAMYAQSYITAVRIIVRRLRRMSGRKLRENLRQWLLPVPVKDVP
;
A
#
# COMPACT_ATOMS: atom_id res chain seq x y z
N MET A 1 -17.90 10.09 0.76
CA MET A 1 -17.10 9.38 -0.24
C MET A 1 -15.66 9.48 0.18
N THR A 2 -15.00 8.35 0.42
CA THR A 2 -13.58 8.31 0.79
C THR A 2 -12.72 8.27 -0.48
N PRO A 3 -11.46 8.72 -0.45
CA PRO A 3 -10.55 8.56 -1.60
C PRO A 3 -10.42 7.10 -2.07
N ASP A 4 -10.53 6.15 -1.14
CA ASP A 4 -10.49 4.72 -1.39
C ASP A 4 -11.69 4.23 -2.24
N ASP A 5 -12.79 4.99 -2.34
CA ASP A 5 -13.94 4.67 -3.21
C ASP A 5 -13.67 5.05 -4.68
N VAL A 6 -12.74 5.98 -4.93
CA VAL A 6 -12.44 6.49 -6.26
C VAL A 6 -11.43 5.59 -6.98
N SER A 7 -11.91 4.87 -7.98
CA SER A 7 -11.08 3.89 -8.71
C SER A 7 -9.81 4.46 -9.35
N ALA A 8 -9.86 5.69 -9.88
CA ALA A 8 -8.69 6.37 -10.42
C ALA A 8 -7.59 6.58 -9.36
N PHE A 9 -8.00 6.90 -8.13
CA PHE A 9 -7.10 7.12 -7.01
C PHE A 9 -6.41 5.81 -6.56
N ARG A 10 -7.18 4.73 -6.41
CA ARG A 10 -6.63 3.40 -6.10
C ARG A 10 -5.64 2.92 -7.16
N ARG A 11 -5.97 3.11 -8.44
CA ARG A 11 -5.07 2.77 -9.56
C ARG A 11 -3.78 3.60 -9.55
N ALA A 12 -3.87 4.90 -9.28
CA ALA A 12 -2.68 5.75 -9.11
C ALA A 12 -1.78 5.23 -7.97
N ARG A 13 -2.37 4.85 -6.83
CA ARG A 13 -1.64 4.26 -5.70
C ARG A 13 -0.95 2.95 -6.07
N LEU A 14 -1.60 2.06 -6.83
CA LEU A 14 -0.96 0.82 -7.32
C LEU A 14 0.25 1.11 -8.21
N LEU A 15 0.18 2.11 -9.10
CA LEU A 15 1.32 2.54 -9.91
C LEU A 15 2.48 3.03 -9.04
N LEU A 16 2.18 3.83 -8.01
CA LEU A 16 3.19 4.33 -7.07
C LEU A 16 3.82 3.20 -6.24
N VAL A 17 3.05 2.18 -5.86
CA VAL A 17 3.57 1.00 -5.16
C VAL A 17 4.54 0.22 -6.03
N LEU A 18 4.15 -0.09 -7.28
CA LEU A 18 5.01 -0.79 -8.21
C LEU A 18 6.28 0.02 -8.55
N ALA A 19 6.15 1.33 -8.73
CA ALA A 19 7.28 2.22 -8.98
C ALA A 19 8.30 2.22 -7.83
N ALA A 20 7.82 2.31 -6.59
CA ALA A 20 8.68 2.34 -5.41
C ALA A 20 9.25 0.97 -5.03
N ALA A 21 8.56 -0.12 -5.36
CA ALA A 21 9.07 -1.48 -5.18
C ALA A 21 10.26 -1.76 -6.11
N GLY A 22 10.19 -1.29 -7.36
CA GLY A 22 11.27 -1.45 -8.34
C GLY A 22 11.47 -2.90 -8.83
N GLU A 23 10.60 -3.82 -8.43
CA GLU A 23 10.63 -5.24 -8.80
C GLU A 23 9.21 -5.76 -9.08
N PRO A 24 9.04 -6.84 -9.88
CA PRO A 24 7.74 -7.44 -10.10
C PRO A 24 7.14 -7.97 -8.79
N LEU A 25 5.88 -7.64 -8.53
CA LEU A 25 5.15 -8.09 -7.34
C LEU A 25 4.01 -9.01 -7.72
N ASP A 26 3.80 -10.06 -6.93
CA ASP A 26 2.55 -10.81 -6.97
C ASP A 26 1.38 -9.99 -6.38
N ALA A 27 0.14 -10.41 -6.68
CA ALA A 27 -1.05 -9.70 -6.22
C ALA A 27 -1.15 -9.61 -4.67
N GLU A 28 -0.71 -10.63 -3.95
CA GLU A 28 -0.77 -10.65 -2.48
C GLU A 28 0.13 -9.57 -1.87
N ARG A 29 1.40 -9.52 -2.29
CA ARG A 29 2.36 -8.49 -1.84
C ARG A 29 1.92 -7.10 -2.27
N LEU A 30 1.48 -6.94 -3.52
CA LEU A 30 1.02 -5.65 -4.02
C LEU A 30 -0.17 -5.13 -3.22
N GLY A 31 -1.17 -5.98 -2.95
CA GLY A 31 -2.33 -5.63 -2.14
C GLY A 31 -1.97 -5.28 -0.70
N VAL A 32 -1.03 -6.04 -0.09
CA VAL A 32 -0.56 -5.74 1.27
C VAL A 32 0.22 -4.43 1.32
N TYR A 33 1.09 -4.16 0.35
CA TYR A 33 1.87 -2.92 0.30
C TYR A 33 0.98 -1.70 0.07
N GLU A 34 0.04 -1.79 -0.86
CA GLU A 34 -0.91 -0.73 -1.15
C GLU A 34 -1.77 -0.38 0.07
N PHE A 35 -2.31 -1.39 0.73
CA PHE A 35 -3.14 -1.20 1.91
C PHE A 35 -2.34 -0.59 3.07
N LEU A 36 -1.21 -1.20 3.43
CA LEU A 36 -0.40 -0.73 4.57
C LEU A 36 0.24 0.63 4.29
N ALA A 37 0.55 0.98 3.05
CA ALA A 37 1.02 2.33 2.73
C ALA A 37 -0.07 3.41 2.91
N GLY A 38 -1.35 3.04 2.82
CA GLY A 38 -2.47 3.91 3.17
C GLY A 38 -2.69 4.07 4.67
N GLN A 39 -2.14 3.16 5.47
CA GLN A 39 -2.24 3.15 6.93
C GLN A 39 -0.91 2.74 7.59
N PRO A 40 0.18 3.48 7.32
CA PRO A 40 1.54 3.00 7.63
C PRO A 40 1.83 2.95 9.13
N LEU A 41 1.06 3.69 9.94
CA LEU A 41 1.13 3.64 11.40
C LEU A 41 0.59 2.33 12.00
N LEU A 42 -0.12 1.50 11.22
CA LEU A 42 -0.42 0.12 11.62
C LEU A 42 0.85 -0.74 11.73
N VAL A 43 1.92 -0.37 11.01
CA VAL A 43 3.22 -1.05 11.02
C VAL A 43 4.20 -0.32 11.95
N ALA A 44 4.22 1.02 11.92
CA ALA A 44 5.05 1.86 12.79
C ALA A 44 4.28 2.31 14.05
N ARG A 45 3.87 1.33 14.87
CA ARG A 45 3.02 1.55 16.06
C ARG A 45 3.79 2.07 17.27
N ALA A 46 5.02 1.58 17.48
CA ALA A 46 5.80 1.91 18.67
C ALA A 46 6.17 3.40 18.69
N GLY A 47 6.10 4.03 19.87
CA GLY A 47 6.31 5.47 20.01
C GLY A 47 7.72 5.93 19.64
N ASP A 48 8.71 5.05 19.84
CA ASP A 48 10.13 5.23 19.53
C ASP A 48 10.52 4.75 18.13
N ASP A 49 9.56 4.30 17.32
CA ASP A 49 9.82 3.83 15.97
C ASP A 49 10.33 5.00 15.09
N PRO A 50 11.56 4.95 14.54
CA PRO A 50 12.11 6.05 13.75
C PRO A 50 11.30 6.35 12.48
N ASP A 51 10.59 5.36 11.93
CA ASP A 51 9.72 5.57 10.78
C ASP A 51 8.43 6.31 11.14
N ARG A 52 7.99 6.23 12.40
CA ARG A 52 6.78 6.93 12.87
C ARG A 52 6.95 8.44 12.79
N THR A 53 8.12 8.97 13.14
CA THR A 53 8.45 10.40 12.99
C THR A 53 8.39 10.82 11.53
N ALA A 54 9.01 10.05 10.62
CA ALA A 54 8.98 10.33 9.19
C ALA A 54 7.55 10.31 8.62
N LEU A 55 6.71 9.38 9.07
CA LEU A 55 5.30 9.29 8.66
C LEU A 55 4.48 10.48 9.17
N ARG A 56 4.69 10.91 10.41
CA ARG A 56 4.03 12.11 10.95
C ARG A 56 4.41 13.38 10.19
N LEU A 57 5.70 13.54 9.86
CA LEU A 57 6.16 14.64 9.01
C LEU A 57 5.58 14.58 7.59
N ALA A 58 5.28 13.39 7.09
CA ALA A 58 4.57 13.19 5.82
C ALA A 58 3.04 13.40 5.94
N GLY A 59 2.51 13.74 7.11
CA GLY A 59 1.10 14.06 7.33
C GLY A 59 0.22 12.87 7.75
N PHE A 60 0.80 11.73 8.13
CA PHE A 60 0.03 10.60 8.69
C PHE A 60 -0.21 10.79 10.19
N ASP A 61 -1.44 10.52 10.63
CA ASP A 61 -1.87 10.59 12.04
C ASP A 61 -2.68 9.33 12.41
N ASP A 62 -2.56 8.89 13.67
CA ASP A 62 -3.32 7.77 14.24
C ASP A 62 -4.79 8.15 14.50
N ARG A 63 -5.09 9.46 14.58
CA ARG A 63 -6.41 10.01 14.91
C ARG A 63 -7.40 10.00 13.74
N ALA A 64 -7.02 9.49 12.57
CA ALA A 64 -7.97 9.31 11.47
C ALA A 64 -9.01 8.24 11.86
N VAL A 65 -10.10 8.70 12.48
CA VAL A 65 -11.24 7.88 12.90
C VAL A 65 -11.84 7.24 11.64
N ALA A 66 -11.47 5.99 11.38
CA ALA A 66 -12.10 5.19 10.35
C ALA A 66 -13.32 4.49 10.97
N TYR A 67 -14.50 4.69 10.38
CA TYR A 67 -15.75 4.03 10.76
C TYR A 67 -15.71 2.49 10.64
N ALA A 68 -14.66 1.94 10.04
CA ALA A 68 -14.46 0.51 9.84
C ALA A 68 -13.10 0.09 10.39
N SER A 69 -13.05 -1.12 10.95
CA SER A 69 -11.80 -1.70 11.44
C SER A 69 -10.78 -1.87 10.29
N PRO A 70 -9.47 -1.84 10.58
CA PRO A 70 -8.44 -2.11 9.58
C PRO A 70 -8.67 -3.42 8.81
N ALA A 71 -9.13 -4.48 9.49
CA ALA A 71 -9.45 -5.75 8.87
C ALA A 71 -10.55 -5.63 7.80
N GLN A 72 -11.64 -4.92 8.09
CA GLN A 72 -12.73 -4.70 7.12
C GLN A 72 -12.22 -3.90 5.91
N ARG A 73 -11.44 -2.84 6.15
CA ARG A 73 -10.86 -2.03 5.07
C ARG A 73 -9.92 -2.84 4.18
N TYR A 74 -9.12 -3.73 4.77
CA TYR A 74 -8.24 -4.61 4.01
C TYR A 74 -9.03 -5.53 3.09
N VAL A 75 -10.09 -6.17 3.60
CA VAL A 75 -10.96 -7.04 2.79
C VAL A 75 -11.58 -6.26 1.63
N THR A 76 -12.12 -5.06 1.87
CA THR A 76 -12.66 -4.20 0.80
C THR A 76 -11.60 -3.84 -0.24
N ALA A 77 -10.37 -3.49 0.19
CA ALA A 77 -9.27 -3.19 -0.74
C ALA A 77 -8.93 -4.41 -1.62
N GLN A 78 -8.90 -5.62 -1.04
CA GLN A 78 -8.64 -6.85 -1.80
C GLN A 78 -9.73 -7.14 -2.85
N LEU A 79 -10.99 -6.82 -2.58
CA LEU A 79 -12.08 -7.00 -3.56
C LEU A 79 -11.89 -6.13 -4.81
N HIS A 80 -11.27 -4.96 -4.68
CA HIS A 80 -11.03 -4.05 -5.80
C HIS A 80 -9.73 -4.34 -6.57
N LEU A 81 -8.75 -4.96 -5.92
CA LEU A 81 -7.39 -5.13 -6.44
C LEU A 81 -7.35 -5.75 -7.84
N ASN A 82 -8.01 -6.90 -8.03
CA ASN A 82 -7.97 -7.61 -9.32
C ASN A 82 -8.59 -6.79 -10.45
N ARG A 83 -9.68 -6.07 -10.18
CA ARG A 83 -10.34 -5.20 -11.16
C ARG A 83 -9.46 -4.01 -11.53
N ASP A 84 -8.83 -3.38 -10.54
CA ASP A 84 -7.94 -2.25 -10.76
C ASP A 84 -6.66 -2.67 -11.50
N LEU A 85 -6.10 -3.84 -11.19
CA LEU A 85 -4.98 -4.44 -11.94
C LEU A 85 -5.36 -4.76 -13.39
N ALA A 86 -6.50 -5.42 -13.61
CA ALA A 86 -6.97 -5.71 -14.97
C ALA A 86 -7.13 -4.43 -15.79
N THR A 87 -7.60 -3.34 -15.17
CA THR A 87 -7.73 -2.04 -15.84
C THR A 87 -6.36 -1.44 -16.19
N LEU A 88 -5.38 -1.53 -15.29
CA LEU A 88 -4.02 -1.03 -15.53
C LEU A 88 -3.28 -1.85 -16.60
N VAL A 89 -3.53 -3.16 -16.65
CA VAL A 89 -3.00 -4.06 -17.69
C VAL A 89 -3.63 -3.73 -19.04
N ALA A 90 -4.96 -3.59 -19.10
CA ALA A 90 -5.68 -3.22 -20.33
C ALA A 90 -5.25 -1.83 -20.85
N ALA A 91 -4.88 -0.91 -19.95
CA ALA A 91 -4.35 0.41 -20.30
C ALA A 91 -2.87 0.40 -20.72
N GLY A 92 -2.19 -0.75 -20.70
CA GLY A 92 -0.77 -0.85 -21.05
C GLY A 92 0.18 -0.21 -20.03
N LEU A 93 -0.28 0.10 -18.82
CA LEU A 93 0.53 0.71 -17.75
C LEU A 93 1.22 -0.34 -16.85
N VAL A 94 0.69 -1.56 -16.84
CA VAL A 94 1.22 -2.68 -16.07
C VAL A 94 1.33 -3.90 -16.98
N ALA A 95 2.48 -4.57 -16.94
CA ALA A 95 2.71 -5.84 -17.61
C ALA A 95 2.52 -7.00 -16.63
N VAL A 96 1.92 -8.08 -17.13
CA VAL A 96 1.80 -9.36 -16.43
C VAL A 96 2.93 -10.28 -16.85
N GLN A 97 3.56 -10.93 -15.88
CA GLN A 97 4.54 -12.00 -16.12
C GLN A 97 4.05 -13.28 -15.46
N ALA A 98 4.14 -14.40 -16.17
CA ALA A 98 3.73 -15.71 -15.69
C ALA A 98 4.89 -16.70 -15.84
N ALA A 99 5.78 -16.72 -14.84
CA ALA A 99 6.86 -17.70 -14.74
C ALA A 99 6.74 -18.42 -13.39
N GLY A 100 5.90 -19.44 -13.33
CA GLY A 100 5.55 -20.18 -12.10
C GLY A 100 4.54 -19.45 -11.19
N ARG A 101 4.67 -18.12 -11.05
CA ARG A 101 3.69 -17.26 -10.38
C ARG A 101 3.37 -16.04 -11.24
N VAL A 102 2.12 -15.59 -11.16
CA VAL A 102 1.68 -14.34 -11.79
C VAL A 102 2.23 -13.16 -10.99
N THR A 103 3.02 -12.32 -11.65
CA THR A 103 3.55 -11.06 -11.10
C THR A 103 3.22 -9.89 -12.03
N TYR A 104 3.22 -8.71 -11.44
CA TYR A 104 2.89 -7.44 -12.07
C TYR A 104 4.08 -6.50 -11.97
N ARG A 105 4.41 -5.83 -13.06
CA ARG A 105 5.45 -4.79 -13.11
C ARG A 105 4.97 -3.62 -13.95
N LEU A 106 5.54 -2.43 -13.73
CA LEU A 106 5.28 -1.29 -14.62
C LEU A 106 5.84 -1.55 -16.02
N THR A 107 5.11 -1.08 -17.02
CA THR A 107 5.67 -0.80 -18.35
C THR A 107 6.45 0.51 -18.32
N GLU A 108 7.09 0.87 -19.43
CA GLU A 108 7.75 2.18 -19.54
C GLU A 108 6.73 3.32 -19.44
N GLU A 109 5.57 3.17 -20.08
CA GLU A 109 4.46 4.11 -20.00
C GLU A 109 3.92 4.21 -18.58
N GLY A 110 3.77 3.07 -17.88
CA GLY A 110 3.38 3.02 -16.48
C GLY A 110 4.37 3.75 -15.57
N ALA A 111 5.67 3.55 -15.78
CA ALA A 111 6.72 4.26 -15.05
C ALA A 111 6.71 5.77 -15.34
N SER A 112 6.49 6.17 -16.59
CA SER A 112 6.34 7.56 -16.99
C SER A 112 5.12 8.21 -16.32
N MET A 113 3.98 7.52 -16.31
CA MET A 113 2.77 7.97 -15.62
C MET A 113 3.00 8.12 -14.12
N ALA A 114 3.66 7.15 -13.48
CA ALA A 114 3.95 7.20 -12.05
C ALA A 114 4.77 8.45 -11.67
N ARG A 115 5.75 8.84 -12.50
CA ARG A 115 6.58 10.04 -12.30
C ARG A 115 5.79 11.35 -12.38
N ARG A 116 4.61 11.36 -13.00
CA ARG A 116 3.76 12.57 -13.14
C ARG A 116 2.96 12.87 -11.88
N PHE A 117 2.88 11.95 -10.91
CA PHE A 117 2.22 12.20 -9.63
C PHE A 117 3.12 13.03 -8.71
N THR A 118 3.06 14.34 -8.85
CA THR A 118 3.87 15.31 -8.09
C THR A 118 3.12 16.01 -6.96
N ALA A 119 1.81 15.75 -6.83
CA ALA A 119 1.00 16.34 -5.78
C ALA A 119 1.52 15.95 -4.38
N MET A 120 1.32 16.83 -3.39
CA MET A 120 1.78 16.62 -2.02
C MET A 120 1.32 15.28 -1.45
N TYR A 121 0.05 14.90 -1.68
CA TYR A 121 -0.46 13.59 -1.27
C TYR A 121 0.34 12.43 -1.88
N ALA A 122 0.68 12.50 -3.16
CA ALA A 122 1.45 11.46 -3.82
C ALA A 122 2.85 11.34 -3.21
N GLN A 123 3.48 12.46 -2.88
CA GLN A 123 4.78 12.47 -2.22
C GLN A 123 4.72 11.85 -0.82
N SER A 124 3.71 12.21 -0.01
CA SER A 124 3.47 11.59 1.30
C SER A 124 3.22 10.09 1.17
N TYR A 125 2.41 9.69 0.21
CA TYR A 125 2.13 8.28 -0.05
C TYR A 125 3.39 7.50 -0.48
N ILE A 126 4.21 8.05 -1.38
CA ILE A 126 5.49 7.44 -1.78
C ILE A 126 6.41 7.25 -0.57
N THR A 127 6.47 8.22 0.35
CA THR A 127 7.23 8.09 1.60
C THR A 127 6.76 6.87 2.41
N ALA A 128 5.44 6.72 2.58
CA ALA A 128 4.86 5.56 3.25
C ALA A 128 5.17 4.25 2.52
N VAL A 129 4.97 4.21 1.19
CA VAL A 129 5.27 3.02 0.37
C VAL A 129 6.73 2.60 0.53
N ARG A 130 7.69 3.53 0.48
CA ARG A 130 9.12 3.22 0.64
C ARG A 130 9.42 2.58 2.00
N ILE A 131 8.83 3.09 3.07
CA ILE A 131 8.95 2.52 4.43
C ILE A 131 8.39 1.10 4.45
N ILE A 132 7.18 0.92 3.92
CA ILE A 132 6.46 -0.37 3.88
C ILE A 132 7.23 -1.40 3.06
N VAL A 133 7.64 -1.07 1.83
CA VAL A 133 8.47 -1.95 0.98
C VAL A 133 9.76 -2.34 1.69
N ARG A 134 10.49 -1.37 2.27
CA ARG A 134 11.75 -1.62 2.97
C ARG A 134 11.56 -2.61 4.14
N ARG A 135 10.50 -2.45 4.94
CA ARG A 135 10.20 -3.33 6.09
C ARG A 135 9.81 -4.73 5.66
N LEU A 136 9.05 -4.86 4.58
CA LEU A 136 8.36 -6.10 4.23
C LEU A 136 9.06 -6.93 3.16
N ARG A 137 9.94 -6.35 2.34
CA ARG A 137 10.54 -7.05 1.18
C ARG A 137 11.20 -8.37 1.55
N ARG A 138 11.86 -8.44 2.72
CA ARG A 138 12.58 -9.62 3.20
C ARG A 138 11.69 -10.68 3.87
N MET A 139 10.40 -10.42 4.06
CA MET A 139 9.50 -11.38 4.68
C MET A 139 9.09 -12.45 3.67
N SER A 140 9.03 -13.72 4.09
CA SER A 140 8.38 -14.77 3.28
C SER A 140 6.87 -14.51 3.21
N GLY A 141 6.17 -15.09 2.23
CA GLY A 141 4.71 -14.95 2.13
C GLY A 141 3.98 -15.41 3.40
N ARG A 142 4.46 -16.49 4.04
CA ARG A 142 3.94 -16.94 5.34
C ARG A 142 4.11 -15.89 6.43
N LYS A 143 5.34 -15.39 6.60
CA LYS A 143 5.65 -14.38 7.63
C LYS A 143 4.89 -13.08 7.39
N LEU A 144 4.70 -12.69 6.12
CA LEU A 144 3.91 -11.52 5.74
C LEU A 144 2.46 -11.67 6.20
N ARG A 145 1.81 -12.82 5.93
CA ARG A 145 0.43 -13.09 6.37
C ARG A 145 0.30 -13.11 7.90
N GLU A 146 1.26 -13.71 8.59
CA GLU A 146 1.27 -13.76 10.06
C GLU A 146 1.35 -12.35 10.66
N ASN A 147 2.25 -11.50 10.17
CA ASN A 147 2.38 -10.12 10.65
C ASN A 147 1.18 -9.26 10.25
N LEU A 148 0.65 -9.44 9.04
CA LEU A 148 -0.54 -8.73 8.60
C LEU A 148 -1.71 -8.95 9.55
N ARG A 149 -1.96 -10.20 9.99
CA ARG A 149 -3.01 -10.49 10.98
C ARG A 149 -2.84 -9.67 12.26
N GLN A 150 -1.62 -9.50 12.75
CA GLN A 150 -1.33 -8.70 13.94
C GLN A 150 -1.57 -7.20 13.69
N TRP A 151 -1.17 -6.68 12.52
CA TRP A 151 -1.38 -5.27 12.18
C TRP A 151 -2.83 -4.90 11.87
N LEU A 152 -3.67 -5.88 11.54
CA LEU A 152 -5.11 -5.65 11.34
C LEU A 152 -5.91 -5.67 12.65
N LEU A 153 -5.30 -6.09 13.77
CA LEU A 153 -5.94 -6.01 15.08
C LEU A 153 -6.13 -4.54 15.48
N PRO A 154 -7.31 -4.19 16.06
CA PRO A 154 -7.53 -2.87 16.64
C PRO A 154 -6.46 -2.54 17.69
N VAL A 155 -6.08 -1.28 17.81
CA VAL A 155 -5.24 -0.82 18.91
C VAL A 155 -6.09 -0.85 20.19
N PRO A 156 -5.64 -1.50 21.28
CA PRO A 156 -6.37 -1.48 22.55
C PRO A 156 -6.47 -0.04 23.07
N VAL A 157 -7.65 0.32 23.58
CA VAL A 157 -8.02 1.69 24.01
C VAL A 157 -7.12 2.28 25.12
N LYS A 158 -6.28 1.45 25.77
CA LYS A 158 -5.43 1.87 26.89
C LYS A 158 -4.16 2.64 26.51
N ASP A 159 -3.78 2.68 25.23
CA ASP A 159 -2.54 3.29 24.76
C ASP A 159 -2.74 4.56 23.91
N VAL A 160 -3.92 5.19 24.02
CA VAL A 160 -4.18 6.51 23.44
C VAL A 160 -3.71 7.57 24.46
N PRO A 161 -2.69 8.39 24.16
CA PRO A 161 -2.29 9.48 25.04
C PRO A 161 -3.35 10.57 25.13
#